data_AF-A0A089I783-F1
#
_entry.id   AF-A0A089I783-F1
#
_cell.length_a   1.000
_cell.length_b   1.000
_cell.length_c   1.000
_cell.angle_alpha   90.00
_cell.angle_beta   90.00
_cell.angle_gamma   90.00
#
_symmetry.space_group_name_H-M   'P 1'
#
loop_
_entity.id
_entity.type
_entity.pdbx_description
1 polymer ?
#
loop_
_entity_poly.entity_id
_entity_poly.type
_entity_poly.pdbx_seq_one_letter_code
_entity_poly.pdbx_strand_id
1 'polypeptide(L)'
;MTKKTIRLLMPQWQGGNNPNYSFGAELLAWLAPDNDQPLINVPVQAYDGTPLENENGMNGRKQLLKQLEAAYHIIDAHKLLSEKIIR
;
A
#
# COMPACT_ATOMS: atom_id res chain seq x y z
N MET A 1 20.77 -7.89 16.29
CA MET A 1 19.32 -7.60 16.30
C MET A 1 18.72 -8.03 14.97
N THR A 2 17.70 -8.90 14.98
CA THR A 2 16.92 -9.21 13.79
C THR A 2 16.15 -7.95 13.37
N LYS A 3 16.35 -7.46 12.14
CA LYS A 3 15.56 -6.35 11.61
C LYS A 3 14.10 -6.79 11.57
N LYS A 4 13.24 -6.14 12.36
CA LYS A 4 11.79 -6.31 12.26
C LYS A 4 11.32 -5.60 11.00
N THR A 5 10.62 -6.31 10.14
CA THR A 5 10.06 -5.80 8.88
C THR A 5 8.56 -6.06 8.87
N ILE A 6 7.84 -5.22 8.12
CA ILE A 6 6.42 -5.41 7.80
C ILE A 6 6.27 -5.77 6.33
N ARG A 7 5.19 -6.48 6.02
CA ARG A 7 4.69 -6.62 4.65
C ARG A 7 3.62 -5.56 4.42
N LEU A 8 3.81 -4.75 3.39
CA LEU A 8 2.86 -3.71 3.03
C LEU A 8 2.10 -4.16 1.78
N LEU A 9 0.84 -4.55 1.96
CA LEU A 9 -0.05 -4.86 0.84
C LEU A 9 -0.61 -3.56 0.29
N MET A 10 -0.15 -3.19 -0.91
CA MET A 10 -0.48 -1.94 -1.56
C MET A 10 -1.15 -2.22 -2.92
N PRO A 11 -2.47 -2.48 -2.95
CA PRO A 11 -3.20 -2.83 -4.17
C PRO A 11 -3.49 -1.59 -5.05
N GLN A 12 -2.52 -0.70 -5.19
CA GLN A 12 -2.58 0.53 -5.98
C GLN A 12 -2.65 0.20 -7.47
N TRP A 13 -3.67 0.69 -8.15
CA TRP A 13 -3.90 0.46 -9.59
C TRP A 13 -3.84 1.74 -10.42
N GLN A 14 -3.94 2.89 -9.77
CA GLN A 14 -4.06 4.20 -10.40
C GLN A 14 -2.79 4.64 -11.12
N GLY A 15 -1.62 4.29 -10.56
CA GLY A 15 -0.33 4.72 -11.12
C GLY A 15 -0.05 4.14 -12.51
N GLY A 16 -0.62 2.97 -12.81
CA GLY A 16 -0.57 2.37 -14.14
C GLY A 16 -1.90 2.43 -14.89
N ASN A 17 -2.90 3.14 -14.35
CA ASN A 17 -4.26 3.25 -14.88
C ASN A 17 -4.86 1.91 -15.36
N ASN A 18 -4.70 0.86 -14.55
CA ASN A 18 -5.15 -0.49 -14.90
C ASN A 18 -5.72 -1.19 -13.65
N PRO A 19 -7.06 -1.34 -13.55
CA PRO A 19 -7.74 -1.93 -12.39
C PRO A 19 -7.23 -3.32 -11.98
N ASN A 20 -6.70 -4.11 -12.92
CA ASN A 20 -6.21 -5.47 -12.66
C ASN A 20 -5.01 -5.51 -11.71
N TYR A 21 -4.28 -4.40 -11.53
CA TYR A 21 -3.17 -4.34 -10.56
C TYR A 21 -3.63 -4.52 -9.12
N SER A 22 -4.86 -4.13 -8.78
CA SER A 22 -5.41 -4.37 -7.45
C SER A 22 -5.51 -5.87 -7.16
N PHE A 23 -6.12 -6.62 -8.08
CA PHE A 23 -6.18 -8.08 -7.98
C PHE A 23 -4.80 -8.74 -8.01
N GLY A 24 -3.89 -8.25 -8.86
CA GLY A 24 -2.52 -8.76 -8.94
C GLY A 24 -1.76 -8.65 -7.61
N ALA A 25 -1.94 -7.56 -6.88
CA ALA A 25 -1.33 -7.37 -5.56
C ALA A 25 -1.89 -8.32 -4.50
N GLU A 26 -3.22 -8.52 -4.48
CA GLU A 26 -3.88 -9.48 -3.58
C GLU A 26 -3.46 -10.92 -3.88
N LEU A 27 -3.40 -11.29 -5.17
CA LEU A 27 -2.92 -12.60 -5.60
C LEU A 27 -1.45 -12.82 -5.21
N LEU A 28 -0.60 -11.80 -5.37
CA LEU A 28 0.79 -11.87 -4.95
C LEU A 28 0.91 -12.05 -3.43
N ALA A 29 0.10 -11.33 -2.63
CA ALA A 29 0.08 -11.50 -1.18
C ALA A 29 -0.37 -12.91 -0.77
N TRP A 30 -1.32 -13.50 -1.50
CA TRP A 30 -1.76 -14.88 -1.29
C TRP A 30 -0.71 -15.93 -1.69
N LEU A 31 0.02 -15.69 -2.78
CA LEU A 31 1.09 -16.58 -3.25
C LEU A 31 2.38 -16.48 -2.44
N ALA A 32 2.61 -15.34 -1.79
CA ALA A 32 3.82 -15.12 -1.00
C ALA A 32 3.89 -16.14 0.16
N PRO A 33 5.07 -16.70 0.44
CA PRO A 33 5.22 -17.68 1.52
C PRO A 33 4.83 -17.06 2.85
N ASP A 34 4.25 -17.83 3.76
CA ASP A 34 3.99 -17.34 5.11
C ASP A 34 5.29 -16.94 5.81
N ASN A 35 5.25 -15.85 6.56
CA ASN A 35 6.28 -15.50 7.53
C ASN A 35 5.65 -14.75 8.71
N ASP A 36 6.38 -14.67 9.83
CA ASP A 36 5.89 -14.00 11.05
C ASP A 36 5.88 -12.46 10.96
N GLN A 37 6.00 -11.90 9.75
CA GLN A 37 5.99 -10.44 9.57
C GLN A 37 4.54 -9.95 9.53
N PRO A 38 4.21 -8.87 10.25
CA PRO A 38 2.87 -8.27 10.16
C PRO A 38 2.57 -7.84 8.72
N LEU A 39 1.43 -8.27 8.20
CA LEU A 39 0.85 -7.80 6.95
C LEU A 39 -0.08 -6.63 7.23
N ILE A 40 0.16 -5.49 6.58
CA ILE A 40 -0.65 -4.29 6.74
C ILE A 40 -1.14 -3.82 5.37
N ASN A 41 -2.45 -3.58 5.26
CA ASN A 41 -3.08 -3.15 4.02
C ASN A 41 -3.07 -1.62 3.92
N VAL A 42 -2.56 -1.09 2.81
CA VAL A 42 -2.70 0.32 2.45
C VAL A 42 -4.11 0.52 1.90
N PRO A 43 -4.89 1.47 2.42
CA PRO A 43 -6.23 1.74 1.90
C PRO A 43 -6.14 2.31 0.48
N VAL A 44 -6.57 1.52 -0.49
CA VAL A 44 -6.72 1.90 -1.89
C VAL A 44 -8.19 1.73 -2.26
N GLN A 45 -8.77 2.75 -2.91
CA GLN A 45 -10.13 2.65 -3.43
C GLN A 45 -10.19 1.59 -4.52
N ALA A 46 -11.12 0.63 -4.38
CA ALA A 46 -11.40 -0.34 -5.44
C ALA A 46 -11.92 0.36 -6.69
N TYR A 47 -11.61 -0.17 -7.87
CA TYR A 47 -12.14 0.35 -9.12
C TYR A 47 -13.66 0.18 -9.15
N ASP A 48 -14.38 1.28 -9.40
CA ASP A 48 -15.84 1.34 -9.40
C ASP A 48 -16.44 1.46 -10.81
N GLY A 49 -15.61 1.32 -11.85
CA GLY A 49 -16.01 1.52 -13.25
C GLY A 49 -15.77 2.95 -13.75
N THR A 50 -15.43 3.90 -12.87
CA THR A 50 -15.19 5.30 -13.26
C THR A 50 -13.74 5.51 -13.71
N PRO A 51 -13.50 6.03 -14.93
CA PRO A 51 -12.15 6.40 -15.37
C PRO A 51 -11.49 7.41 -14.42
N LEU A 52 -10.17 7.35 -14.30
CA LEU A 52 -9.42 8.33 -13.53
C LEU A 52 -9.44 9.70 -14.20
N GLU A 53 -9.67 10.74 -13.41
CA GLU A 53 -9.52 12.12 -13.85
C GLU A 53 -8.06 12.44 -14.15
N ASN A 54 -7.81 13.15 -15.24
CA ASN A 54 -6.49 13.74 -15.50
C ASN A 54 -6.34 15.01 -14.66
N GLU A 55 -5.40 14.98 -13.71
CA GLU A 55 -5.16 16.06 -12.78
C GLU A 55 -3.74 16.60 -13.00
N ASN A 56 -3.64 17.70 -13.75
CA ASN A 56 -2.37 18.33 -14.12
C ASN A 56 -1.42 17.39 -14.88
N GLY A 57 -1.94 16.64 -15.86
CA GLY A 57 -1.15 15.72 -16.69
C GLY A 57 -0.95 14.33 -16.07
N MET A 58 -1.52 14.06 -14.89
CA MET A 58 -1.43 12.77 -14.21
C MET A 58 -2.81 12.24 -13.86
N ASN A 59 -3.11 11.03 -14.31
CA ASN A 59 -4.38 10.38 -13.98
C ASN A 59 -4.43 9.99 -12.50
N GLY A 60 -5.47 10.42 -11.79
CA GLY A 60 -5.71 10.03 -10.39
C GLY A 60 -4.70 10.60 -9.37
N ARG A 61 -4.07 11.75 -9.65
CA ARG A 61 -3.01 12.34 -8.81
C ARG A 61 -3.40 12.48 -7.34
N LYS A 62 -4.60 12.97 -7.02
CA LYS A 62 -5.10 13.09 -5.63
C LYS A 62 -5.17 11.72 -4.94
N GLN A 63 -5.66 10.70 -5.64
CA GLN A 63 -5.74 9.34 -5.09
C GLN A 63 -4.35 8.78 -4.81
N LEU A 64 -3.41 8.98 -5.73
CA LEU A 64 -2.00 8.57 -5.56
C LEU A 64 -1.34 9.24 -4.35
N LEU A 65 -1.53 10.55 -4.19
CA LEU A 65 -0.99 11.28 -3.04
C LEU A 65 -1.57 10.78 -1.71
N LYS A 66 -2.89 10.53 -1.66
CA LYS A 66 -3.56 9.98 -0.47
C LYS A 66 -3.02 8.60 -0.10
N GLN A 67 -2.78 7.74 -1.10
CA GLN A 67 -2.23 6.40 -0.90
C GLN A 67 -0.78 6.44 -0.42
N LEU A 68 0.03 7.34 -0.98
CA LEU A 68 1.40 7.58 -0.54
C LEU A 68 1.45 8.06 0.92
N GLU A 69 0.59 9.00 1.29
CA GLU A 69 0.48 9.50 2.67
C GLU A 69 0.06 8.37 3.63
N ALA A 70 -0.94 7.57 3.27
CA ALA A 70 -1.38 6.44 4.09
C ALA A 70 -0.27 5.40 4.28
N ALA A 71 0.45 5.04 3.22
CA ALA A 71 1.60 4.14 3.28
C ALA A 71 2.71 4.71 4.18
N TYR A 72 3.00 6.01 4.08
CA TYR A 72 3.99 6.67 4.92
C TYR A 72 3.61 6.60 6.41
N HIS A 73 2.35 6.93 6.75
CA HIS A 73 1.86 6.86 8.14
C HIS A 73 1.95 5.45 8.71
N ILE A 74 1.65 4.41 7.92
CA ILE A 74 1.80 3.00 8.34
C ILE A 74 3.27 2.68 8.67
N ILE A 75 4.19 3.08 7.80
CA ILE A 75 5.62 2.82 7.97
C ILE A 75 6.16 3.57 9.21
N ASP A 76 5.81 4.84 9.37
CA ASP A 76 6.27 5.66 10.49
C ASP A 76 5.73 5.14 11.83
N ALA A 77 4.45 4.75 11.89
CA ALA A 77 3.86 4.13 13.06
C ALA A 77 4.59 2.82 13.46
N HIS A 78 4.97 1.99 12.50
CA HIS A 78 5.72 0.76 12.77
C HIS A 78 7.12 1.04 13.32
N LYS A 79 7.79 2.08 12.80
CA LYS A 79 9.10 2.52 13.30
C LYS A 79 9.01 2.96 14.76
N LEU A 80 8.04 3.82 15.10
CA LEU A 80 7.82 4.32 16.46
C LEU A 80 7.51 3.19 17.45
N LEU A 81 6.69 2.20 17.06
CA LEU A 81 6.40 1.03 17.89
C LEU A 81 7.67 0.20 18.16
N SER A 82 8.51 0.02 17.14
CA SER A 82 9.76 -0.71 17.27
C SER A 82 10.74 -0.01 18.22
N GLU A 83 10.81 1.32 18.19
CA GLU A 83 11.66 2.11 19.09
C GLU A 83 11.16 2.11 20.55
N LYS A 84 9.84 2.11 20.77
CA LYS A 84 9.24 2.04 22.12
C LYS A 84 9.46 0.70 22.81
N ILE A 85 9.47 -0.41 22.07
CA ILE A 85 9.67 -1.77 22.65
C ILE A 85 11.13 -2.02 23.07
N ILE A 86 12.08 -1.22 22.55
CA ILE A 86 13.53 -1.38 22.84
C ILE A 86 13.95 -0.57 24.09
N ARG A 87 13.09 0.29 24.63
CA ARG A 87 13.34 1.05 25.88
C ARG A 87 12.64 0.39 27.06
#